data_AF-A0A2N1PF37-F1
#
_entry.id   AF-A0A2N1PF37-F1
#
_cell.length_a   1.000
_cell.length_b   1.000
_cell.length_c   1.000
_cell.angle_alpha   90.00
_cell.angle_beta   90.00
_cell.angle_gamma   90.00
#
_symmetry.space_group_name_H-M   'P 1'
#
loop_
_entity.id
_entity.type
_entity.pdbx_description
1 polymer ?
#
loop_
_entity_poly.entity_id
_entity_poly.type
_entity_poly.pdbx_seq_one_letter_code
_entity_poly.pdbx_strand_id
1 'polypeptide(L)'
;MSMSKKKKDNLLIGSLLIVFGLVFLITSTLQNKGEFAYIKVKNQTLFSVNLTDGSFKTNPLEVVIIATEAPRLAGTTIWVNDYESYDLEMGSGIVRYQDGSKTYYYIQGNLGYVVILYDQTKQQIRIDQETSPYNICSKQGWSDTKPIICLPNYVTIEFNDTEADVSI
;
A
#
# COMPACT_ATOMS: atom_id res chain seq x y z
N MET A 1 23.58 -47.52 32.35
CA MET A 1 23.06 -47.19 31.01
C MET A 1 22.12 -45.99 31.12
N SER A 2 22.63 -44.76 31.17
CA SER A 2 21.80 -43.55 31.27
C SER A 2 22.52 -42.32 30.69
N MET A 3 22.70 -42.30 29.37
CA MET A 3 22.77 -41.04 28.61
C MET A 3 21.36 -40.77 28.04
N SER A 4 20.34 -40.71 28.90
CA SER A 4 19.05 -41.31 28.52
C SER A 4 18.00 -40.42 27.86
N LYS A 5 17.91 -39.11 28.08
CA LYS A 5 16.80 -38.31 27.51
C LYS A 5 17.22 -36.91 27.04
N LYS A 6 17.82 -36.12 27.94
CA LYS A 6 18.20 -34.71 27.69
C LYS A 6 19.02 -34.44 26.42
N LYS A 7 20.02 -35.28 26.09
CA LYS A 7 20.84 -35.09 24.87
C LYS A 7 20.08 -35.42 23.58
N LYS A 8 19.16 -36.39 23.63
CA LYS A 8 18.30 -36.76 22.50
C LYS A 8 17.22 -35.70 22.28
N ASP A 9 16.65 -35.15 23.36
CA ASP A 9 15.64 -34.09 23.28
C ASP A 9 16.22 -32.79 22.69
N ASN A 10 17.42 -32.38 23.11
CA ASN A 10 18.09 -31.20 22.54
C ASN A 10 18.50 -31.40 21.07
N LEU A 11 18.85 -32.62 20.67
CA LEU A 11 19.12 -32.96 19.26
C LEU A 11 17.84 -32.87 18.41
N LEU A 12 16.71 -33.36 18.95
CA LEU A 12 15.39 -33.27 18.33
C LEU A 12 14.95 -31.80 18.16
N ILE A 13 15.03 -31.00 19.22
CA ILE A 13 14.69 -29.57 19.18
C ILE A 13 15.56 -28.83 18.16
N GLY A 14 16.87 -29.11 18.15
CA GLY A 14 17.80 -28.52 17.18
C GLY A 14 17.44 -28.86 15.74
N SER A 15 17.17 -30.14 15.46
CA SER A 15 16.73 -30.55 14.11
C SER A 15 15.39 -29.93 13.71
N LEU A 16 14.46 -29.79 14.64
CA LEU A 16 13.14 -29.20 14.39
C LEU A 16 13.25 -27.71 14.04
N LEU A 17 14.08 -26.95 14.76
CA LEU A 17 14.33 -25.53 14.46
C LEU A 17 15.00 -25.34 13.11
N ILE A 18 15.92 -26.22 12.72
CA ILE A 18 16.56 -26.18 11.39
C ILE A 18 15.53 -26.43 10.30
N VAL A 19 14.69 -27.45 10.47
CA VAL A 19 13.61 -27.75 9.51
C VAL A 19 12.62 -26.59 9.44
N PHE A 20 12.19 -26.03 10.57
CA PHE A 20 11.27 -24.89 10.60
C PHE A 20 11.88 -23.64 9.96
N GLY A 21 13.17 -23.38 10.20
CA GLY A 21 13.90 -22.28 9.59
C GLY A 21 14.01 -22.44 8.07
N LEU A 22 14.32 -23.65 7.58
CA LEU A 22 14.34 -23.96 6.15
C LEU A 22 12.97 -23.77 5.50
N VAL A 23 11.90 -24.29 6.13
CA VAL A 23 10.53 -24.11 5.65
C VAL A 23 10.17 -22.62 5.62
N PHE A 24 10.49 -21.86 6.67
CA PHE A 24 10.25 -20.42 6.73
C PHE A 24 10.96 -19.67 5.59
N LEU A 25 12.24 -19.96 5.35
CA LEU A 25 13.01 -19.35 4.26
C LEU A 25 12.39 -19.66 2.90
N ILE A 26 12.05 -20.92 2.64
CA ILE A 26 11.41 -21.35 1.38
C ILE A 26 10.08 -20.61 1.18
N THR A 27 9.21 -20.59 2.19
CA THR A 27 7.91 -19.90 2.11
C THR A 27 8.04 -18.38 1.95
N SER A 28 9.05 -17.75 2.56
CA SER A 28 9.29 -16.32 2.42
C SER A 28 9.79 -15.93 1.03
N THR A 29 10.49 -16.83 0.33
CA THR A 29 10.96 -16.59 -1.04
C THR A 29 9.91 -16.89 -2.12
N LEU A 30 8.85 -17.61 -1.77
CA LEU A 30 7.78 -18.05 -2.70
C LEU A 30 6.55 -17.13 -2.69
N GLN A 31 6.59 -15.98 -2.01
CA GLN A 31 5.49 -15.02 -2.12
C GLN A 31 5.50 -14.41 -3.53
N ASN A 32 4.45 -14.68 -4.30
CA ASN A 32 4.25 -14.04 -5.59
C ASN A 32 4.06 -12.54 -5.36
N LYS A 33 4.86 -11.72 -6.05
CA LYS A 33 4.71 -10.28 -6.05
C LYS A 33 3.47 -9.90 -6.83
N GLY A 34 2.58 -9.11 -6.21
CA GLY A 34 1.42 -8.57 -6.91
C GLY A 34 1.87 -7.65 -8.03
N GLU A 35 1.39 -7.87 -9.24
CA GLU A 35 1.63 -6.96 -10.36
C GLU A 35 0.85 -5.65 -10.20
N PHE A 36 -0.34 -5.71 -9.61
CA PHE A 36 -1.25 -4.57 -9.45
C PHE A 36 -1.49 -4.25 -7.98
N ALA A 37 -1.40 -2.97 -7.63
CA ALA A 37 -1.87 -2.42 -6.36
C ALA A 37 -3.26 -1.80 -6.55
N TYR A 38 -4.25 -2.30 -5.82
CA TYR A 38 -5.64 -1.81 -5.82
C TYR A 38 -5.89 -0.94 -4.60
N ILE A 39 -6.14 0.34 -4.84
CA ILE A 39 -6.42 1.31 -3.80
C ILE A 39 -7.93 1.36 -3.64
N LYS A 40 -8.39 0.93 -2.47
CA LYS A 40 -9.80 0.85 -2.12
C LYS A 40 -10.16 1.87 -1.06
N VAL A 41 -11.32 2.49 -1.20
CA VAL A 41 -11.95 3.31 -0.15
C VAL A 41 -13.33 2.72 0.15
N LYS A 42 -13.64 2.48 1.43
CA LYS A 42 -14.88 1.78 1.86
C LYS A 42 -15.10 0.44 1.14
N ASN A 43 -14.02 -0.32 0.91
CA ASN A 43 -14.03 -1.61 0.21
C ASN A 43 -14.43 -1.54 -1.28
N GLN A 44 -14.47 -0.35 -1.88
CA GLN A 44 -14.63 -0.15 -3.33
C GLN A 44 -13.30 0.30 -3.92
N THR A 45 -12.90 -0.29 -5.05
CA THR A 45 -11.68 0.11 -5.75
C THR A 45 -11.87 1.49 -6.35
N LEU A 46 -11.08 2.45 -5.90
CA LEU A 46 -11.04 3.80 -6.45
C LEU A 46 -10.12 3.82 -7.69
N PHE A 47 -8.94 3.23 -7.58
CA PHE A 47 -8.01 3.09 -8.69
C PHE A 47 -7.04 1.93 -8.48
N SER A 48 -6.31 1.57 -9.54
CA SER A 48 -5.20 0.63 -9.48
C SER A 48 -3.93 1.22 -10.09
N VAL A 49 -2.79 0.70 -9.65
CA VAL A 49 -1.46 1.01 -10.18
C VAL A 49 -0.79 -0.31 -10.56
N ASN A 50 -0.37 -0.44 -11.81
CA ASN A 50 0.54 -1.52 -12.21
C ASN A 50 1.93 -1.18 -11.66
N LEU A 51 2.46 -2.03 -10.80
CA LEU A 51 3.73 -1.82 -10.12
C LEU A 51 4.94 -2.05 -11.04
N THR A 52 4.74 -2.69 -12.19
CA THR A 52 5.81 -2.95 -13.16
C THR A 52 6.17 -1.71 -13.96
N ASP A 53 5.15 -1.04 -14.54
CA ASP A 53 5.34 0.11 -15.43
C ASP A 53 4.86 1.45 -14.84
N GLY A 54 4.17 1.42 -13.70
CA GLY A 54 3.59 2.61 -13.06
C GLY A 54 2.31 3.11 -13.71
N SER A 55 1.74 2.37 -14.67
CA SER A 55 0.46 2.73 -15.28
C SER A 55 -0.64 2.72 -14.24
N PHE A 56 -1.57 3.66 -14.39
CA PHE A 56 -2.64 3.92 -13.44
C PHE A 56 -3.98 3.76 -14.17
N LYS A 57 -4.93 3.07 -13.54
CA LYS A 57 -6.28 2.86 -14.05
C LYS A 57 -7.31 3.26 -13.01
N THR A 58 -8.37 3.91 -13.46
CA THR A 58 -9.50 4.36 -12.63
C THR A 58 -10.78 4.26 -13.44
N ASN A 59 -11.94 4.40 -12.80
CA ASN A 59 -13.20 4.56 -13.49
C ASN A 59 -13.14 5.81 -14.41
N PRO A 60 -13.58 5.74 -15.68
CA PRO A 60 -13.57 6.89 -16.60
C PRO A 60 -14.34 8.12 -16.11
N LEU A 61 -15.27 7.94 -15.17
CA LEU A 61 -16.04 9.03 -14.56
C LEU A 61 -15.36 9.62 -13.32
N GLU A 62 -14.26 9.01 -12.86
CA GLU A 62 -13.54 9.47 -11.68
C GLU A 62 -12.79 10.77 -11.98
N VAL A 63 -12.86 11.72 -11.06
CA VAL A 63 -12.16 13.00 -11.20
C VAL A 63 -10.68 12.81 -10.88
N VAL A 64 -9.81 13.00 -11.87
CA VAL A 64 -8.35 12.96 -11.69
C VAL A 64 -7.76 14.33 -11.94
N ILE A 65 -7.20 14.94 -10.90
CA ILE A 65 -6.54 16.25 -10.93
C ILE A 65 -5.02 16.01 -11.00
N ILE A 66 -4.35 16.58 -12.00
CA ILE A 66 -2.90 16.47 -12.15
C ILE A 66 -2.24 17.72 -11.58
N ALA A 67 -1.45 17.54 -10.53
CA ALA A 67 -0.65 18.59 -9.92
C ALA A 67 0.75 18.62 -10.54
N THR A 68 1.27 19.81 -10.83
CA THR A 68 2.64 20.01 -11.34
C THR A 68 3.65 20.24 -10.22
N GLU A 69 3.17 20.62 -9.04
CA GLU A 69 3.93 20.85 -7.82
C GLU A 69 3.32 20.08 -6.66
N ALA A 70 4.10 19.85 -5.60
CA ALA A 70 3.65 19.10 -4.44
C ALA A 70 2.43 19.79 -3.78
N PRO A 71 1.25 19.14 -3.74
CA PRO A 71 0.06 19.74 -3.13
C PRO A 71 0.23 20.01 -1.64
N ARG A 72 -0.40 21.08 -1.15
CA ARG A 72 -0.44 21.41 0.29
C ARG A 72 -1.78 20.99 0.89
N LEU A 73 -1.72 20.27 2.00
CA LEU A 73 -2.90 19.82 2.74
C LEU A 73 -3.26 20.80 3.87
N ALA A 74 -4.52 21.25 3.91
CA ALA A 74 -5.05 22.14 4.93
C ALA A 74 -6.41 21.62 5.44
N GLY A 75 -6.37 20.68 6.39
CA GLY A 75 -7.58 20.04 6.90
C GLY A 75 -8.22 19.14 5.86
N THR A 76 -9.43 19.52 5.40
CA THR A 76 -10.19 18.81 4.35
C THR A 76 -9.94 19.36 2.95
N THR A 77 -9.14 20.41 2.82
CA THR A 77 -8.85 21.05 1.54
C THR A 77 -7.44 20.70 1.07
N ILE A 78 -7.31 20.41 -0.22
CA ILE A 78 -6.03 20.27 -0.91
C ILE A 78 -5.80 21.45 -1.84
N TRP A 79 -4.62 22.07 -1.72
CA TRP A 79 -4.17 23.16 -2.58
C TRP A 79 -3.24 22.61 -3.65
N VAL A 80 -3.63 22.78 -4.91
CA VAL A 80 -2.90 22.35 -6.09
C VAL A 80 -2.36 23.60 -6.80
N ASN A 81 -1.07 23.54 -7.15
CA ASN A 81 -0.34 24.63 -7.83
C ASN A 81 -0.49 26.00 -7.11
N ASP A 82 -0.61 25.98 -5.78
CA ASP A 82 -0.73 27.15 -4.88
C ASP A 82 -1.92 28.11 -5.04
N TYR A 83 -2.84 27.87 -5.99
CA TYR A 83 -4.00 28.73 -6.23
C TYR A 83 -5.33 28.00 -6.33
N GLU A 84 -5.34 26.69 -6.60
CA GLU A 84 -6.56 25.91 -6.76
C GLU A 84 -6.83 25.07 -5.51
N SER A 85 -7.96 25.32 -4.86
CA SER A 85 -8.41 24.53 -3.71
C SER A 85 -9.47 23.53 -4.12
N TYR A 86 -9.32 22.28 -3.70
CA TYR A 86 -10.30 21.23 -3.89
C TYR A 86 -10.69 20.64 -2.54
N ASP A 87 -11.99 20.36 -2.36
CA ASP A 87 -12.51 19.55 -1.26
C ASP A 87 -12.95 18.21 -1.86
N LEU A 88 -12.10 17.19 -1.71
CA LEU A 88 -12.41 15.88 -2.26
C LEU A 88 -13.41 15.16 -1.36
N GLU A 89 -14.38 14.49 -1.96
CA GLU A 89 -15.28 13.61 -1.21
C GLU A 89 -14.61 12.27 -0.92
N MET A 90 -14.96 11.65 0.20
CA MET A 90 -14.38 10.36 0.55
C MET A 90 -14.77 9.28 -0.45
N GLY A 91 -13.78 8.69 -1.09
CA GLY A 91 -13.99 7.67 -2.14
C GLY A 91 -14.27 8.26 -3.52
N SER A 92 -14.02 9.55 -3.72
CA SER A 92 -14.01 10.17 -5.04
C SER A 92 -12.91 11.23 -5.12
N GLY A 93 -12.43 11.48 -6.34
CA GLY A 93 -11.38 12.43 -6.61
C GLY A 93 -9.99 11.86 -6.28
N ILE A 94 -9.06 12.08 -7.19
CA ILE A 94 -7.67 11.69 -7.04
C ILE A 94 -6.82 12.88 -7.46
N VAL A 95 -6.00 13.43 -6.56
CA VAL A 95 -4.92 14.33 -6.98
C VAL A 95 -3.66 13.52 -7.19
N ARG A 96 -3.07 13.63 -8.37
CA ARG A 96 -1.85 12.92 -8.76
C ARG A 96 -0.72 13.93 -8.95
N TYR A 97 0.41 13.69 -8.29
CA TYR A 97 1.63 14.49 -8.42
C TYR A 97 2.81 13.56 -8.74
N GLN A 98 3.62 13.91 -9.73
CA GLN A 98 4.78 13.13 -10.14
C GLN A 98 6.07 13.90 -9.88
N ASP A 99 7.01 13.26 -9.16
CA ASP A 99 8.33 13.78 -8.83
C ASP A 99 9.39 12.74 -9.24
N GLY A 100 9.95 12.91 -10.45
CA GLY A 100 10.89 11.96 -11.03
C GLY A 100 10.31 10.54 -11.14
N SER A 101 10.92 9.58 -10.43
CA SER A 101 10.49 8.18 -10.38
C SER A 101 9.43 7.88 -9.32
N LYS A 102 8.94 8.91 -8.61
CA LYS A 102 7.94 8.80 -7.56
C LYS A 102 6.62 9.39 -8.02
N THR A 103 5.53 8.71 -7.73
CA THR A 103 4.18 9.22 -7.96
C THR A 103 3.41 9.23 -6.64
N TYR A 104 2.88 10.40 -6.30
CA TYR A 104 2.04 10.63 -5.14
C TYR A 104 0.57 10.70 -5.56
N TYR A 105 -0.29 10.02 -4.82
CA TYR A 105 -1.73 10.07 -4.98
C TYR A 105 -2.34 10.55 -3.66
N TYR A 106 -3.14 11.61 -3.73
CA TYR A 106 -3.85 12.16 -2.59
C TYR A 106 -5.32 11.82 -2.74
N ILE A 107 -5.86 11.15 -1.72
CA ILE A 107 -7.27 10.76 -1.66
C ILE A 107 -7.85 11.14 -0.31
N GLN A 108 -9.16 11.43 -0.29
CA GLN A 108 -9.85 11.71 0.96
C GLN A 108 -10.27 10.41 1.64
N GLY A 109 -9.78 10.20 2.86
CA GLY A 109 -10.24 9.16 3.78
C GLY A 109 -11.26 9.70 4.79
N ASN A 110 -11.62 8.86 5.76
CA ASN A 110 -12.60 9.22 6.79
C ASN A 110 -12.14 10.24 7.84
N LEU A 111 -10.87 10.26 8.20
CA LEU A 111 -10.33 11.23 9.15
C LEU A 111 -9.53 12.36 8.48
N GLY A 112 -9.31 12.26 7.17
CA GLY A 112 -8.57 13.26 6.39
C GLY A 112 -7.88 12.62 5.20
N TYR A 113 -6.99 13.38 4.58
CA TYR A 113 -6.23 12.92 3.43
C TYR A 113 -5.29 11.76 3.78
N VAL A 114 -5.19 10.85 2.81
CA VAL A 114 -4.22 9.77 2.76
C VAL A 114 -3.36 9.98 1.52
N VAL A 115 -2.05 10.08 1.73
CA VAL A 115 -1.05 10.24 0.68
C VAL A 115 -0.41 8.90 0.41
N ILE A 116 -0.64 8.38 -0.79
CA ILE A 116 -0.09 7.12 -1.26
C ILE A 116 1.10 7.45 -2.15
N LEU A 117 2.21 6.75 -1.94
CA LEU A 117 3.44 6.93 -2.70
C LEU A 117 3.82 5.63 -3.41
N TYR A 118 3.92 5.70 -4.72
CA TYR A 118 4.50 4.68 -5.58
C TYR A 118 5.93 5.06 -6.00
N ASP A 119 6.86 4.12 -5.92
CA ASP A 119 8.26 4.27 -6.37
C ASP A 119 8.54 3.30 -7.52
N GLN A 120 8.71 3.85 -8.72
CA GLN A 120 8.94 3.09 -9.94
C GLN A 120 10.27 2.32 -9.92
N THR A 121 11.27 2.79 -9.18
CA THR A 121 12.57 2.10 -9.11
C THR A 121 12.51 0.85 -8.25
N LYS A 122 11.63 0.84 -7.25
CA LYS A 122 11.42 -0.28 -6.33
C LYS A 122 10.25 -1.16 -6.72
N GLN A 123 9.36 -0.66 -7.60
CA GLN A 123 8.11 -1.31 -7.98
C GLN A 123 7.24 -1.59 -6.74
N GLN A 124 7.19 -0.61 -5.84
CA GLN A 124 6.54 -0.74 -4.53
C GLN A 124 5.71 0.49 -4.21
N ILE A 125 4.67 0.28 -3.41
CA ILE A 125 3.78 1.34 -2.94
C ILE A 125 3.79 1.39 -1.40
N ARG A 126 3.53 2.56 -0.85
CA ARG A 126 3.33 2.76 0.58
C ARG A 126 2.31 3.86 0.84
N ILE A 127 1.90 3.97 2.10
CA ILE A 127 1.29 5.20 2.61
C ILE A 127 2.42 6.10 3.08
N ASP A 128 2.53 7.30 2.51
CA ASP A 128 3.54 8.28 2.90
C ASP A 128 3.07 9.10 4.11
N GLN A 129 1.82 9.56 4.07
CA GLN A 129 1.19 10.37 5.11
C GLN A 129 -0.28 9.98 5.26
N GLU A 130 -0.79 10.06 6.48
CA GLU A 130 -2.20 9.86 6.80
C GLU A 130 -2.61 10.68 8.01
N THR A 131 -3.89 11.04 8.06
CA THR A 131 -4.51 11.58 9.28
C THR A 131 -5.15 10.43 10.05
N SER A 132 -4.53 9.96 11.15
CA SER A 132 -5.12 8.91 12.00
C SER A 132 -4.55 8.93 13.43
N PRO A 133 -5.24 8.33 14.44
CA PRO A 133 -4.80 8.41 15.84
C PRO A 133 -3.42 7.84 16.15
N TYR A 134 -2.89 6.95 15.29
CA TYR A 134 -1.63 6.24 15.54
C TYR A 134 -0.68 6.18 14.35
N ASN A 135 -1.10 6.65 13.18
CA ASN A 135 -0.36 6.59 11.92
C ASN A 135 0.25 5.21 11.66
N ILE A 136 -0.60 4.17 11.80
CA ILE A 136 -0.18 2.77 11.64
C ILE A 136 0.10 2.46 10.16
N CYS A 137 -0.56 3.15 9.24
CA CYS A 137 -0.43 2.85 7.81
C CYS A 137 0.91 3.27 7.24
N SER A 138 1.34 4.51 7.50
CA SER A 138 2.64 4.98 7.03
C SER A 138 3.78 4.18 7.65
N LYS A 139 3.58 3.68 8.87
CA LYS A 139 4.54 2.80 9.55
C LYS A 139 4.62 1.40 8.95
N GLN A 140 3.65 0.93 8.17
CA GLN A 140 3.72 -0.37 7.50
C GLN A 140 4.81 -0.40 6.40
N GLY A 141 5.18 0.76 5.86
CA GLY A 141 6.27 0.90 4.91
C GLY A 141 5.92 0.43 3.50
N TRP A 142 6.95 0.07 2.75
CA TRP A 142 6.85 -0.34 1.35
C TRP A 142 6.30 -1.75 1.22
N SER A 143 5.41 -1.94 0.25
CA SER A 143 4.83 -3.24 -0.08
C SER A 143 4.56 -3.38 -1.57
N ASP A 144 4.69 -4.61 -2.05
CA ASP A 144 4.30 -5.14 -3.35
C ASP A 144 3.44 -6.43 -3.21
N THR A 145 3.12 -6.82 -1.97
CA THR A 145 2.61 -8.16 -1.66
C THR A 145 1.67 -8.17 -0.46
N LYS A 146 2.06 -7.53 0.64
CA LYS A 146 1.28 -7.50 1.88
C LYS A 146 0.29 -6.35 1.84
N PRO A 147 -1.02 -6.58 2.06
CA PRO A 147 -1.99 -5.50 2.07
C PRO A 147 -1.63 -4.40 3.08
N ILE A 148 -1.87 -3.15 2.70
CA ILE A 148 -1.72 -2.00 3.60
C ILE A 148 -3.11 -1.54 4.02
N ILE A 149 -3.39 -1.53 5.32
CA ILE A 149 -4.75 -1.30 5.83
C ILE A 149 -4.79 -0.04 6.72
N CYS A 150 -5.64 0.91 6.34
CA CYS A 150 -5.96 2.13 7.07
C CYS A 150 -7.40 2.14 7.56
N LEU A 151 -7.67 1.33 8.59
CA LEU A 151 -9.01 1.20 9.16
C LEU A 151 -9.66 2.55 9.51
N PRO A 152 -9.00 3.51 10.20
CA PRO A 152 -9.65 4.77 10.56
C PRO A 152 -10.05 5.62 9.35
N ASN A 153 -9.36 5.45 8.22
CA ASN A 153 -9.61 6.18 6.97
C ASN A 153 -10.43 5.37 5.95
N TYR A 154 -10.78 4.12 6.26
CA TYR A 154 -11.39 3.15 5.33
C TYR A 154 -10.63 2.97 4.02
N VAL A 155 -9.30 3.16 4.04
CA VAL A 155 -8.44 2.96 2.88
C VAL A 155 -7.71 1.62 3.00
N THR A 156 -7.69 0.84 1.94
CA THR A 156 -6.93 -0.41 1.85
C THR A 156 -6.17 -0.45 0.53
N ILE A 157 -4.92 -0.90 0.56
CA ILE A 157 -4.15 -1.26 -0.64
C ILE A 157 -4.03 -2.78 -0.67
N GLU A 158 -4.57 -3.41 -1.70
CA GLU A 158 -4.46 -4.85 -1.95
C GLU A 158 -3.59 -5.12 -3.17
N PHE A 159 -2.95 -6.29 -3.21
CA PHE A 159 -2.03 -6.66 -4.28
C PHE A 159 -2.54 -7.93 -4.98
N ASN A 160 -2.55 -7.94 -6.31
CA ASN A 160 -2.98 -9.10 -7.10
C ASN A 160 -2.22 -9.16 -8.43
N ASP A 161 -2.13 -10.37 -9.00
CA ASP A 161 -1.43 -10.65 -10.26
C ASP A 161 -2.33 -10.52 -11.48
N THR A 162 -3.65 -10.48 -11.27
CA THR A 162 -4.62 -10.27 -12.33
C THR A 162 -5.04 -8.81 -12.38
N GLU A 163 -5.05 -8.24 -13.58
CA GLU A 163 -5.73 -6.97 -13.83
C GLU A 163 -7.25 -7.15 -13.67
N ALA A 164 -7.84 -6.40 -12.74
CA ALA A 164 -9.27 -6.36 -12.52
C ALA A 164 -9.82 -5.00 -12.97
N ASP A 165 -10.99 -5.03 -13.60
CA ASP A 165 -11.68 -3.80 -13.99
C ASP A 165 -12.08 -2.99 -12.75
N VAL A 166 -11.72 -1.71 -12.75
CA VAL A 166 -12.22 -0.75 -11.76
C VAL A 166 -13.70 -0.50 -12.09
N SER A 167 -14.56 -1.14 -11.30
CA SER A 167 -16.01 -1.21 -11.56
C SER A 167 -16.72 0.13 -11.29
N ILE A 168 -17.80 0.39 -12.04
CA ILE A 168 -18.75 1.50 -11.81
C ILE A 168 -19.71 1.11 -10.68
#